data_AF-A0AAD7J8H9-F1
#
_entry.id   AF-A0AAD7J8H9-F1
#
_cell.length_a   1.000
_cell.length_b   1.000
_cell.length_c   1.000
_cell.angle_alpha   90.00
_cell.angle_beta   90.00
_cell.angle_gamma   90.00
#
_symmetry.space_group_name_H-M   'P 1'
#
loop_
_entity.id
_entity.type
_entity.pdbx_description
1 polymer ?
#
loop_
_entity_poly.entity_id
_entity_poly.type
_entity_poly.pdbx_seq_one_letter_code
_entity_poly.pdbx_strand_id
1 'polypeptide(L)'
;DEVHLINEWGADFRVDFKFIGPFFRGRLPVSTSIVSLSATLAPGKDTRAVCESLGFFEGQFHMIRQTNERPNIQLSVQVLSHGLAGYEFPDLLPYLQSGRKLVIHFHSLDMLFRCYVYIWRLQPPSADKMRRTRMYHSLCSTEYNEETICLIDEDP
;
A
#
# COMPACT_ATOMS: atom_id res chain seq x y z
N ASP A 1 -5.80 1.44 14.27
CA ASP A 1 -4.87 1.58 13.14
C ASP A 1 -5.43 2.60 12.15
N GLU A 2 -4.62 3.15 11.26
CA GLU A 2 -4.99 4.14 10.24
C GLU A 2 -5.80 5.34 10.78
N VAL A 3 -5.34 5.92 11.89
CA VAL A 3 -6.11 6.92 12.64
C VAL A 3 -6.39 8.23 11.89
N HIS A 4 -5.60 8.54 10.87
CA HIS A 4 -5.81 9.68 9.98
C HIS A 4 -7.19 9.67 9.27
N LEU A 5 -7.77 8.48 9.10
CA LEU A 5 -9.10 8.30 8.49
C LEU A 5 -10.24 8.92 9.30
N ILE A 6 -10.03 9.24 10.58
CA ILE A 6 -11.03 9.96 11.40
C ILE A 6 -11.35 11.33 10.79
N ASN A 7 -10.35 12.03 10.26
CA ASN A 7 -10.55 13.30 9.58
C ASN A 7 -10.95 13.11 8.13
N GLU A 8 -10.23 12.25 7.40
CA GLU A 8 -10.40 12.10 5.94
C GLU A 8 -11.72 11.42 5.57
N TRP A 9 -12.05 10.31 6.24
CA TRP A 9 -13.20 9.50 5.89
C TRP A 9 -14.36 9.70 6.86
N GLY A 10 -14.07 10.07 8.11
CA GLY A 10 -15.10 10.44 9.08
C GLY A 10 -15.94 11.62 8.60
N ALA A 11 -15.39 12.53 7.79
CA ALA A 11 -16.10 13.68 7.22
C ALA A 11 -17.36 13.25 6.45
N ASP A 12 -17.25 12.46 5.37
CA ASP A 12 -18.39 12.15 4.50
C ASP A 12 -18.41 10.71 3.92
N PHE A 13 -17.37 9.90 4.13
CA PHE A 13 -17.23 8.59 3.45
C PHE A 13 -17.51 7.39 4.37
N ARG A 14 -16.94 7.37 5.58
CA ARG A 14 -17.19 6.38 6.62
C ARG A 14 -17.47 7.08 7.93
N VAL A 15 -18.70 7.57 8.07
CA VAL A 15 -19.18 8.36 9.21
C VAL A 15 -18.91 7.68 10.56
N ASP A 16 -18.89 6.34 10.60
CA ASP A 16 -18.59 5.57 11.81
C ASP A 16 -17.25 5.95 12.46
N PHE A 17 -16.27 6.40 11.67
CA PHE A 17 -14.97 6.85 12.19
C PHE A 17 -15.09 8.07 13.12
N LYS A 18 -16.15 8.91 12.98
CA LYS A 18 -16.41 10.04 13.89
C LYS A 18 -16.75 9.59 15.31
N PHE A 19 -17.26 8.37 15.48
CA PHE A 19 -17.71 7.89 16.79
C PHE A 19 -16.62 7.20 17.60
N ILE A 20 -15.45 6.93 17.01
CA ILE A 20 -14.32 6.28 17.68
C ILE A 20 -13.87 7.08 18.92
N GLY A 21 -13.64 8.38 18.75
CA GLY A 21 -13.23 9.28 19.82
C GLY A 21 -14.25 9.39 20.97
N PRO A 22 -15.53 9.71 20.68
CA PRO A 22 -16.61 9.68 21.68
C PRO A 22 -16.74 8.33 22.40
N PHE A 23 -16.60 7.20 21.69
CA PHE A 23 -16.63 5.88 22.29
C PHE A 23 -15.48 5.69 23.29
N PHE A 24 -14.25 6.04 22.91
CA PHE A 24 -13.09 5.96 23.79
C PHE A 24 -13.27 6.79 25.06
N ARG A 25 -13.72 8.03 24.93
CA ARG A 25 -13.88 8.94 26.07
C ARG A 25 -15.08 8.61 26.97
N GLY A 26 -16.14 8.02 26.41
CA GLY A 26 -17.41 7.84 27.11
C GLY A 26 -17.71 6.42 27.58
N ARG A 27 -17.05 5.40 27.02
CA ARG A 27 -17.38 3.98 27.25
C ARG A 27 -16.22 3.15 27.78
N LEU A 28 -14.98 3.59 27.61
CA LEU A 28 -13.81 2.84 28.11
C LEU A 28 -13.47 3.25 29.55
N PRO A 29 -13.05 2.30 30.41
CA PRO A 29 -12.48 2.62 31.71
C PRO A 29 -11.28 3.57 31.59
N VAL A 30 -11.11 4.44 32.58
CA VAL A 30 -9.98 5.41 32.63
C VAL A 30 -8.61 4.70 32.67
N SER A 31 -8.57 3.45 33.12
CA SER A 31 -7.35 2.63 33.16
C SER A 31 -6.96 2.03 31.80
N THR A 32 -7.77 2.18 30.75
CA THR A 32 -7.47 1.64 29.43
C THR A 32 -6.46 2.53 28.69
N SER A 33 -5.31 1.96 28.35
CA SER A 33 -4.33 2.62 27.48
C SER A 33 -4.75 2.52 26.02
N ILE A 34 -4.72 3.65 25.30
CA ILE A 34 -5.10 3.72 23.89
C ILE A 34 -3.85 4.02 23.07
N VAL A 35 -3.61 3.20 22.04
CA VAL A 35 -2.54 3.40 21.07
C VAL A 35 -3.16 3.67 19.71
N SER A 36 -2.76 4.78 19.08
CA SER A 36 -3.20 5.15 17.74
C SER A 36 -2.03 5.17 16.79
N LEU A 37 -2.21 4.54 15.63
CA LEU A 37 -1.17 4.34 14.61
C LEU A 37 -1.63 4.97 13.29
N SER A 38 -0.72 5.60 12.56
CA SER A 38 -0.92 6.09 11.19
C SER A 38 0.44 6.32 10.52
N ALA A 39 0.51 6.01 9.23
CA ALA A 39 1.68 6.31 8.40
C ALA A 39 1.64 7.71 7.76
N THR A 40 0.45 8.26 7.53
CA THR A 40 0.20 9.40 6.61
C THR A 40 -0.32 10.67 7.29
N LEU A 41 -0.39 10.71 8.63
CA LEU A 41 -0.94 11.86 9.34
C LEU A 41 -0.08 13.13 9.17
N ALA A 42 -0.62 14.12 8.47
CA ALA A 42 0.02 15.40 8.25
C ALA A 42 0.21 16.18 9.57
N PRO A 43 1.38 16.82 9.79
CA PRO A 43 1.63 17.59 10.99
C PRO A 43 0.73 18.83 11.07
N GLY A 44 0.53 19.36 12.28
CA GLY A 44 -0.19 20.61 12.49
C GLY A 44 -1.68 20.43 12.74
N LYS A 45 -2.54 21.00 11.89
CA LYS A 45 -4.00 21.03 12.13
C LYS A 45 -4.62 19.64 12.13
N ASP A 46 -4.24 18.79 11.17
CA ASP A 46 -4.83 17.46 11.03
C ASP A 46 -4.47 16.56 12.21
N THR A 47 -3.19 16.57 12.60
CA THR A 47 -2.73 15.86 13.80
C THR A 47 -3.49 16.32 15.05
N ARG A 48 -3.64 17.63 15.26
CA ARG A 48 -4.38 18.16 16.43
C ARG A 48 -5.83 17.73 16.42
N ALA A 49 -6.52 17.81 15.28
CA ALA A 49 -7.91 17.40 15.16
C ALA A 49 -8.10 15.90 15.48
N VAL A 50 -7.19 15.03 15.03
CA VAL A 50 -7.22 13.60 15.39
C VAL A 50 -6.99 13.40 16.90
N CYS A 51 -5.96 14.05 17.46
CA CYS A 51 -5.65 13.97 18.88
C CYS A 51 -6.82 14.45 19.75
N GLU A 52 -7.40 15.60 19.44
CA GLU A 52 -8.57 16.16 20.13
C GLU A 52 -9.78 15.23 20.03
N SER A 53 -10.04 14.67 18.84
CA SER A 53 -11.14 13.70 18.64
C SER A 53 -10.99 12.49 19.57
N LEU A 54 -9.77 11.99 19.75
CA LEU A 54 -9.47 10.82 20.58
C LEU A 54 -9.32 11.12 22.07
N GLY A 55 -9.27 12.40 22.45
CA GLY A 55 -9.00 12.80 23.84
C GLY A 55 -7.52 12.75 24.23
N PHE A 56 -6.62 12.84 23.26
CA PHE A 56 -5.18 13.00 23.48
C PHE A 56 -4.84 14.47 23.68
N PHE A 57 -4.99 14.94 24.92
CA PHE A 57 -4.68 16.32 25.30
C PHE A 57 -3.18 16.50 25.55
N GLU A 58 -2.67 17.69 25.25
CA GLU A 58 -1.26 18.02 25.42
C GLU A 58 -0.76 17.71 26.84
N GLY A 59 0.41 17.06 26.93
CA GLY A 59 0.99 16.62 28.21
C GLY A 59 0.41 15.31 28.77
N GLN A 60 -0.64 14.73 28.16
CA GLN A 60 -1.28 13.49 28.61
C GLN A 60 -1.04 12.29 27.69
N PHE A 61 -0.28 12.47 26.62
CA PHE A 61 0.09 11.40 25.69
C PHE A 61 1.51 11.58 25.16
N HIS A 62 2.05 10.48 24.64
CA HIS A 62 3.31 10.48 23.92
C HIS A 62 3.05 10.39 22.43
N MET A 63 3.66 11.29 21.66
CA MET A 63 3.68 11.22 20.20
C MET A 63 5.04 10.73 19.73
N ILE A 64 5.08 9.59 19.07
CA ILE A 64 6.28 9.07 18.43
C ILE A 64 6.11 9.28 16.93
N ARG A 65 6.96 10.13 16.34
CA ARG A 65 6.99 10.36 14.89
C ARG A 65 8.34 9.91 14.34
N GLN A 66 8.30 8.91 13.48
CA GLN A 66 9.48 8.37 12.81
C GLN A 66 9.63 8.98 11.41
N THR A 67 10.86 9.03 10.92
CA THR A 67 11.14 9.42 9.54
C THR A 67 10.66 8.34 8.56
N ASN A 68 10.17 8.76 7.39
CA ASN A 68 9.89 7.87 6.27
C ASN A 68 11.14 7.63 5.39
N GLU A 69 12.29 8.20 5.74
CA GLU A 69 13.53 7.98 5.02
C GLU A 69 13.88 6.49 4.95
N ARG A 70 14.31 6.07 3.76
CA ARG A 70 14.74 4.71 3.46
C ARG A 70 16.06 4.80 2.70
N PRO A 71 17.21 4.87 3.41
CA PRO A 71 18.52 5.04 2.77
C PRO A 71 18.90 3.85 1.86
N ASN A 72 18.21 2.72 2.01
CA ASN A 72 18.32 1.54 1.16
C ASN A 72 17.45 1.59 -0.11
N ILE A 73 16.72 2.70 -0.37
CA ILE A 73 15.89 2.87 -1.57
C ILE A 73 16.55 3.90 -2.50
N GLN A 74 16.75 3.50 -3.75
CA GLN A 74 17.13 4.41 -4.83
C GLN A 74 15.87 4.77 -5.64
N LEU A 75 15.61 6.07 -5.80
CA LEU A 75 14.56 6.58 -6.67
C LEU A 75 15.15 6.97 -8.02
N SER A 76 14.55 6.49 -9.11
CA SER A 76 14.95 6.85 -10.47
C SER A 76 13.71 7.17 -11.31
N VAL A 77 13.81 8.20 -12.14
CA VAL A 77 12.76 8.63 -13.06
C VAL A 77 13.30 8.50 -14.48
N GLN A 78 12.59 7.76 -15.32
CA GLN A 78 12.98 7.52 -16.71
C GLN A 78 11.81 7.85 -17.63
N VAL A 79 12.12 8.47 -18.77
CA VAL A 79 11.15 8.69 -19.84
C VAL A 79 11.01 7.40 -20.62
N LEU A 80 9.77 6.92 -20.78
CA LEU A 80 9.50 5.71 -21.57
C LEU A 80 9.82 5.97 -23.04
N SER A 81 10.47 5.01 -23.69
CA SER A 81 10.78 5.09 -25.11
C SER A 81 9.59 4.68 -25.98
N HIS A 82 8.64 3.93 -25.42
CA HIS A 82 7.44 3.45 -26.10
C HIS A 82 6.16 3.88 -25.38
N GLY A 83 5.09 4.06 -26.17
CA GLY A 83 3.77 4.38 -25.63
C GLY A 83 3.12 3.20 -24.90
N LEU A 84 2.29 3.50 -23.89
CA LEU A 84 1.62 2.49 -23.05
C LEU A 84 0.34 1.91 -23.65
N ALA A 85 -0.05 2.33 -24.86
CA ALA A 85 -1.29 1.87 -25.52
C ALA A 85 -1.14 0.50 -26.23
N GLY A 86 0.10 0.03 -26.44
CA GLY A 86 0.38 -1.22 -27.15
C GLY A 86 0.25 -2.48 -26.29
N TYR A 87 0.69 -3.61 -26.87
CA TYR A 87 0.83 -4.91 -26.18
C TYR A 87 2.30 -5.25 -25.90
N GLU A 88 3.21 -4.29 -26.10
CA GLU A 88 4.65 -4.46 -25.92
C GLU A 88 5.16 -3.44 -24.91
N PHE A 89 6.01 -3.91 -23.98
CA PHE A 89 6.56 -3.10 -22.89
C PHE A 89 8.10 -3.27 -22.84
N PRO A 90 8.82 -2.91 -23.93
CA PRO A 90 10.26 -3.16 -24.04
C PRO A 90 11.07 -2.43 -22.96
N ASP A 91 10.60 -1.28 -22.48
CA ASP A 91 11.23 -0.51 -21.39
C ASP A 91 11.31 -1.31 -20.06
N LEU A 92 10.53 -2.39 -19.91
CA LEU A 92 10.58 -3.28 -18.73
C LEU A 92 11.69 -4.35 -18.82
N LEU A 93 12.19 -4.65 -20.02
CA LEU A 93 13.13 -5.77 -20.24
C LEU A 93 14.39 -5.71 -19.36
N PRO A 94 15.06 -4.55 -19.18
CA PRO A 94 16.25 -4.48 -18.32
C PRO A 94 15.96 -4.88 -16.87
N TYR A 95 14.76 -4.57 -16.37
CA TYR A 95 14.35 -4.89 -15.01
C TYR A 95 14.01 -6.37 -14.86
N LEU A 96 13.30 -6.94 -15.85
CA LEU A 96 12.94 -8.36 -15.88
C LEU A 96 14.17 -9.28 -15.98
N GLN A 97 15.21 -8.83 -16.67
CA GLN A 97 16.48 -9.56 -16.82
C GLN A 97 17.39 -9.45 -15.60
N SER A 98 17.07 -8.59 -14.62
CA SER A 98 17.95 -8.35 -13.47
C SER A 98 18.03 -9.52 -12.48
N GLY A 99 17.17 -10.55 -12.64
CA GLY A 99 17.12 -11.70 -11.73
C GLY A 99 16.64 -11.34 -10.32
N ARG A 100 16.03 -10.16 -10.15
CA ARG A 100 15.49 -9.68 -8.87
C ARG A 100 13.97 -9.76 -8.88
N LYS A 101 13.40 -9.92 -7.69
CA LYS A 101 11.96 -9.75 -7.45
C LYS A 101 11.52 -8.36 -7.88
N LEU A 102 10.43 -8.30 -8.63
CA LEU A 102 9.94 -7.06 -9.23
C LEU A 102 8.43 -6.93 -8.99
N VAL A 103 8.03 -5.78 -8.44
CA VAL A 103 6.63 -5.37 -8.34
C VAL A 103 6.41 -4.23 -9.33
N ILE A 104 5.43 -4.40 -10.22
CA ILE A 104 5.09 -3.40 -11.23
C ILE A 104 3.66 -2.94 -10.99
N HIS A 105 3.49 -1.64 -10.72
CA HIS A 105 2.18 -1.05 -10.51
C HIS A 105 1.61 -0.51 -11.82
N PHE A 106 0.36 -0.84 -12.09
CA PHE A 106 -0.39 -0.35 -13.24
C PHE A 106 -1.61 0.44 -12.78
N HIS A 107 -1.95 1.49 -13.54
CA HIS A 107 -3.11 2.33 -13.25
C HIS A 107 -4.46 1.63 -13.56
N SER A 108 -4.48 0.64 -14.46
CA SER A 108 -5.70 -0.05 -14.86
C SER A 108 -5.48 -1.55 -15.03
N LEU A 109 -6.57 -2.32 -14.83
CA LEU A 109 -6.58 -3.77 -15.03
C LEU A 109 -6.28 -4.15 -16.49
N ASP A 110 -6.73 -3.34 -17.45
CA ASP A 110 -6.43 -3.54 -18.87
C ASP A 110 -4.92 -3.47 -19.15
N MET A 111 -4.24 -2.44 -18.63
CA MET A 111 -2.79 -2.29 -18.84
C MET A 111 -2.02 -3.41 -18.13
N LEU A 112 -2.46 -3.79 -16.92
CA LEU A 112 -1.92 -4.92 -16.18
C LEU A 112 -2.02 -6.21 -16.98
N PHE A 113 -3.19 -6.51 -17.56
CA PHE A 113 -3.40 -7.72 -18.36
C PHE A 113 -2.54 -7.71 -19.63
N ARG A 114 -2.46 -6.58 -20.35
CA ARG A 114 -1.59 -6.45 -21.53
C ARG A 114 -0.13 -6.70 -21.19
N CYS A 115 0.37 -6.13 -20.10
CA CYS A 115 1.74 -6.36 -19.65
C CYS A 115 1.96 -7.81 -19.19
N TYR A 116 1.00 -8.40 -18.48
CA TYR A 116 1.05 -9.81 -18.07
C TYR A 116 1.23 -10.73 -19.28
N VAL A 117 0.42 -10.55 -20.32
CA VAL A 117 0.52 -11.33 -21.57
C VAL A 117 1.85 -11.10 -22.27
N TYR A 118 2.36 -9.86 -22.29
CA TYR A 118 3.68 -9.55 -22.84
C TYR A 118 4.79 -10.32 -22.12
N ILE A 119 4.85 -10.22 -20.79
CA ILE A 119 5.86 -10.93 -19.97
C ILE A 119 5.72 -12.44 -20.15
N TRP A 120 4.50 -12.98 -20.12
CA TRP A 120 4.23 -14.40 -20.31
C TRP A 120 4.80 -14.97 -21.62
N ARG A 121 4.71 -14.19 -22.70
CA ARG A 121 5.25 -14.58 -24.02
C ARG A 121 6.78 -14.62 -24.04
N LEU A 122 7.43 -13.75 -23.29
CA LEU A 122 8.89 -13.68 -23.21
C LEU A 122 9.50 -14.80 -22.36
N GLN A 123 8.72 -15.44 -21.49
CA GLN A 123 9.22 -16.50 -20.64
C GLN A 123 9.54 -17.79 -21.42
N PRO A 124 10.63 -18.51 -21.06
CA PRO A 124 11.00 -19.74 -21.73
C PRO A 124 9.93 -20.82 -21.54
N PRO A 125 9.81 -21.79 -22.48
CA PRO A 125 8.83 -22.87 -22.37
C PRO A 125 9.01 -23.76 -21.13
N SER A 126 10.23 -23.82 -20.58
CA SER A 126 10.56 -24.62 -19.40
C SER A 126 10.23 -23.92 -18.07
N ALA A 127 9.86 -22.64 -18.08
CA ALA A 127 9.50 -21.93 -16.85
C ALA A 127 8.05 -22.22 -16.45
N ASP A 128 7.81 -22.32 -15.15
CA ASP A 128 6.45 -22.22 -14.61
C ASP A 128 5.98 -20.76 -14.73
N LYS A 129 5.31 -20.48 -15.85
CA LYS A 129 4.90 -19.13 -16.20
C LYS A 129 3.90 -18.54 -15.24
N MET A 130 3.03 -19.39 -14.67
CA MET A 130 2.01 -18.97 -13.72
C MET A 130 2.62 -18.62 -12.38
N ARG A 131 3.68 -19.32 -11.95
CA ARG A 131 4.39 -19.02 -10.72
C ARG A 131 5.32 -17.82 -10.85
N ARG A 132 6.05 -17.71 -11.97
CA ARG A 132 7.06 -16.67 -12.21
C ARG A 132 6.48 -15.27 -12.45
N THR A 133 5.23 -15.18 -12.91
CA THR A 133 4.55 -13.90 -13.06
C THR A 133 3.12 -14.03 -12.57
N ARG A 134 2.75 -13.17 -11.62
CA ARG A 134 1.44 -13.15 -10.98
C ARG A 134 0.79 -11.80 -11.22
N MET A 135 -0.54 -11.79 -11.36
CA MET A 135 -1.32 -10.57 -11.28
C MET A 135 -1.73 -10.35 -9.82
N TYR A 136 -1.93 -9.12 -9.39
CA TYR A 136 -2.42 -8.86 -8.03
C TYR A 136 -3.44 -7.73 -8.08
N HIS A 137 -4.71 -8.06 -7.78
CA HIS A 137 -5.80 -7.08 -7.69
C HIS A 137 -6.99 -7.64 -6.90
N SER A 138 -7.93 -6.77 -6.53
CA SER A 138 -9.07 -7.09 -5.67
C SER A 138 -10.12 -8.02 -6.29
N LEU A 139 -10.02 -8.32 -7.60
CA LEU A 139 -10.92 -9.28 -8.28
C LEU A 139 -10.35 -10.71 -8.29
N CYS A 140 -9.07 -10.89 -7.95
CA CYS A 140 -8.51 -12.22 -7.71
C CYS A 140 -9.09 -12.80 -6.42
N SER A 141 -9.12 -14.13 -6.30
CA SER A 141 -9.52 -14.77 -5.05
C SER A 141 -8.52 -14.44 -3.94
N THR A 142 -9.00 -14.48 -2.70
CA THR A 142 -8.15 -14.25 -1.52
C THR A 142 -6.99 -15.24 -1.50
N GLU A 143 -7.26 -16.52 -1.75
CA GLU A 143 -6.27 -17.60 -1.74
C GLU A 143 -5.17 -17.37 -2.79
N TYR A 144 -5.54 -16.89 -3.98
CA TYR A 144 -4.59 -16.57 -5.04
C TYR A 144 -3.69 -15.37 -4.67
N ASN A 145 -4.27 -14.33 -4.05
CA ASN A 145 -3.52 -13.16 -3.62
C ASN A 145 -2.58 -13.49 -2.44
N GLU A 146 -3.03 -14.34 -1.51
CA GLU A 146 -2.20 -14.86 -0.42
C GLU A 146 -1.04 -15.71 -0.95
N GLU A 147 -1.29 -16.63 -1.89
CA GLU A 147 -0.24 -17.41 -2.56
C GLU A 147 0.75 -16.48 -3.28
N THR A 148 0.27 -15.43 -3.94
CA THR A 148 1.13 -14.44 -4.63
C THR A 148 2.08 -13.75 -3.66
N ILE A 149 1.62 -13.36 -2.47
CA ILE A 149 2.46 -12.77 -1.43
C ILE A 149 3.48 -13.79 -0.92
N CYS A 150 3.04 -15.02 -0.64
CA CYS A 150 3.91 -16.12 -0.21
C CYS A 150 5.04 -16.38 -1.21
N LEU A 151 4.73 -16.41 -2.51
CA LEU A 151 5.74 -16.60 -3.56
C LEU A 151 6.75 -15.44 -3.60
N ILE A 152 6.32 -14.20 -3.37
CA ILE A 152 7.24 -13.06 -3.29
C ILE A 152 8.18 -13.18 -2.09
N ASP A 153 7.77 -13.80 -0.99
CA ASP A 153 8.63 -13.95 0.19
C ASP A 153 9.57 -15.16 0.04
N GLU A 154 9.05 -16.32 -0.39
CA GLU A 154 9.73 -17.61 -0.31
C GLU A 154 10.49 -18.02 -1.59
N ASP A 155 10.03 -17.62 -2.77
CA ASP A 155 10.66 -18.03 -4.04
C ASP A 155 11.89 -17.14 -4.30
N PRO A 156 13.13 -17.65 -4.31
CA PRO A 156 14.35 -16.83 -4.35
C PRO A 156 14.49 -15.92 -5.57
#